data_AF-A0AAE4HDG5-F1
#
_entry.id   AF-A0AAE4HDG5-F1
#
_cell.length_a   1.000
_cell.length_b   1.000
_cell.length_c   1.000
_cell.angle_alpha   90.00
_cell.angle_beta   90.00
_cell.angle_gamma   90.00
#
_symmetry.space_group_name_H-M   'P 1'
#
loop_
_entity.id
_entity.type
_entity.pdbx_description
1 polymer ?
#
loop_
_entity_poly.entity_id
_entity_poly.type
_entity_poly.pdbx_seq_one_letter_code
_entity_poly.pdbx_strand_id
1 'polypeptide(L)'
;MEKTTTYPVELLCYCRPGFEHDLAAELSDKAASLGRAGQADFTRDAGFVRFLLPEGEVANDLHRDLPLGGLVFARQSLVALPPLTLSRDDRLTPIVDQVAASGWSFESL
;
A
#
# COMPACT_ATOMS: atom_id res chain seq x y z
N MET A 1 -3.58 1.41 -23.25
CA MET A 1 -4.47 1.83 -22.15
C MET A 1 -4.25 0.82 -21.03
N GLU A 2 -3.40 1.20 -20.08
CA GLU A 2 -3.11 0.38 -18.91
C GLU A 2 -4.38 0.31 -18.07
N LYS A 3 -4.86 -0.90 -17.75
CA LYS A 3 -6.03 -1.06 -16.89
C LYS A 3 -5.63 -0.58 -15.51
N THR A 4 -6.15 0.57 -15.08
CA THR A 4 -6.00 1.00 -13.68
C THR A 4 -6.73 0.00 -12.80
N THR A 5 -5.95 -0.82 -12.12
CA THR A 5 -6.43 -1.77 -11.13
C THR A 5 -7.05 -1.02 -9.94
N THR A 6 -8.35 -1.17 -9.69
CA THR A 6 -9.06 -0.40 -8.64
C THR A 6 -9.27 -1.15 -7.33
N TYR A 7 -8.62 -2.29 -7.11
CA TYR A 7 -8.61 -2.97 -5.81
C TYR A 7 -7.29 -2.69 -5.08
N PRO A 8 -7.22 -2.90 -3.75
CA PRO A 8 -6.03 -2.56 -3.01
C PRO A 8 -4.91 -3.57 -3.28
N VAL A 9 -3.93 -3.12 -4.04
CA VAL A 9 -2.77 -3.91 -4.49
C VAL A 9 -1.52 -3.67 -3.65
N GLU A 10 -1.58 -2.75 -2.69
CA GLU A 10 -0.38 -2.31 -1.95
C GLU A 10 -0.59 -2.31 -0.44
N LEU A 11 0.47 -2.67 0.28
CA LEU A 11 0.60 -2.40 1.70
C LEU A 11 1.50 -1.15 1.87
N LEU A 12 0.92 -0.05 2.33
CA LEU A 12 1.63 1.18 2.64
C LEU A 12 2.06 1.17 4.11
N CYS A 13 3.37 1.21 4.34
CA CYS A 13 3.96 1.19 5.68
C CYS A 13 4.73 2.47 5.95
N TYR A 14 4.36 3.21 7.00
CA TYR A 14 5.11 4.38 7.45
C TYR A 14 6.28 3.98 8.33
N CYS A 15 7.42 4.66 8.22
CA CYS A 15 8.60 4.44 9.03
C CYS A 15 9.26 5.77 9.46
N ARG A 16 10.42 5.67 10.10
CA ARG A 16 11.28 6.84 10.31
C ARG A 16 11.99 7.17 8.99
N PRO A 17 12.05 8.43 8.53
CA PRO A 17 12.87 8.81 7.38
C PRO A 17 14.31 8.30 7.51
N GLY A 18 14.80 7.64 6.46
CA GLY A 18 16.12 7.01 6.41
C GLY A 18 16.15 5.52 6.79
N PHE A 19 15.01 4.93 7.20
CA PHE A 19 14.85 3.51 7.51
C PHE A 19 14.03 2.75 6.44
N GLU A 20 13.78 3.35 5.27
CA GLU A 20 12.95 2.74 4.23
C GLU A 20 13.57 1.43 3.71
N HIS A 21 14.90 1.36 3.62
CA HIS A 21 15.61 0.15 3.22
C HIS A 21 15.42 -0.99 4.24
N ASP A 22 15.53 -0.71 5.54
CA ASP A 22 15.33 -1.70 6.59
C ASP A 22 13.88 -2.20 6.64
N LEU A 23 12.91 -1.28 6.52
CA LEU A 23 11.49 -1.66 6.41
C LEU A 23 11.21 -2.47 5.14
N ALA A 24 11.78 -2.09 4.00
CA ALA A 24 11.62 -2.83 2.74
C ALA A 24 12.18 -4.26 2.85
N ALA A 25 13.36 -4.43 3.46
CA ALA A 25 13.95 -5.73 3.72
C ALA A 25 13.08 -6.56 4.68
N GLU A 26 12.59 -5.96 5.77
CA GLU A 26 11.70 -6.61 6.73
C GLU A 26 10.41 -7.10 6.07
N LEU A 27 9.75 -6.27 5.27
CA LEU A 27 8.51 -6.63 4.57
C LEU A 27 8.75 -7.75 3.57
N SER A 28 9.86 -7.69 2.82
CA SER A 28 10.20 -8.71 1.82
C SER A 28 10.50 -10.07 2.48
N ASP A 29 11.26 -10.08 3.57
CA ASP A 29 11.60 -11.29 4.31
C ASP A 29 10.35 -11.94 4.94
N LYS A 30 9.53 -11.14 5.63
CA LYS A 30 8.30 -11.64 6.26
C LYS A 30 7.28 -12.12 5.23
N ALA A 31 7.07 -11.38 4.13
CA ALA A 31 6.20 -11.82 3.04
C ALA A 31 6.69 -13.14 2.42
N ALA A 32 8.00 -13.27 2.17
CA ALA A 32 8.58 -14.50 1.65
C ALA A 32 8.39 -15.68 2.60
N SER A 33 8.53 -15.47 3.92
CA SER A 33 8.27 -16.52 4.93
C SER A 33 6.81 -17.01 4.95
N LEU A 34 5.88 -16.17 4.51
CA LEU A 34 4.47 -16.49 4.35
C LEU A 34 4.15 -17.09 2.95
N GLY A 35 5.17 -17.27 2.11
CA GLY A 35 5.00 -17.75 0.74
C GLY A 35 4.35 -16.74 -0.21
N ARG A 36 4.38 -15.45 0.14
CA ARG A 36 3.80 -14.36 -0.66
C ARG A 36 4.89 -13.61 -1.42
N ALA A 37 4.61 -13.31 -2.69
CA ALA A 37 5.47 -12.47 -3.51
C ALA A 37 5.09 -10.99 -3.34
N GLY A 38 6.06 -10.11 -3.59
CA GLY A 38 5.82 -8.66 -3.63
C GLY A 38 7.11 -7.89 -3.85
N GLN A 39 6.96 -6.61 -4.16
CA GLN A 39 8.07 -5.69 -4.43
C GLN A 39 7.95 -4.46 -3.54
N ALA A 40 9.03 -4.15 -2.82
CA ALA A 40 9.12 -2.88 -2.09
C ALA A 40 9.51 -1.74 -3.04
N ASP A 41 8.72 -0.67 -3.03
CA ASP A 41 8.97 0.62 -3.69
C ASP A 41 9.10 1.70 -2.62
N PHE A 42 10.23 2.40 -2.62
CA PHE A 42 10.50 3.47 -1.66
C PHE A 42 11.53 4.46 -2.20
N THR A 43 11.47 5.68 -1.66
CA THR A 43 12.48 6.71 -1.87
C THR A 43 13.15 7.00 -0.55
N ARG A 44 14.48 7.17 -0.57
CA ARG A 44 15.27 7.49 0.63
C ARG A 44 14.74 8.77 1.30
N ASP A 45 14.65 8.75 2.63
CA ASP A 45 14.21 9.87 3.47
C ASP A 45 12.74 10.30 3.25
N ALA A 46 11.93 9.51 2.53
CA ALA A 46 10.50 9.78 2.32
C ALA A 46 9.63 9.39 3.52
N GLY A 47 10.10 8.51 4.40
CA GLY A 47 9.40 8.06 5.61
C GLY A 47 8.34 6.99 5.37
N PHE A 48 8.30 6.34 4.20
CA PHE A 48 7.36 5.26 3.92
C PHE A 48 7.88 4.27 2.88
N VAL A 49 7.31 3.06 2.90
CA VAL A 49 7.52 2.01 1.90
C VAL A 49 6.17 1.57 1.37
N ARG A 50 6.06 1.40 0.06
CA ARG A 50 4.92 0.74 -0.60
C ARG A 50 5.34 -0.68 -0.94
N PHE A 51 4.65 -1.68 -0.42
CA PHE A 51 4.87 -3.07 -0.78
C PHE A 51 3.81 -3.50 -1.80
N LEU A 52 4.22 -3.61 -3.05
CA LEU A 52 3.38 -3.88 -4.23
C LEU A 52 3.18 -5.39 -4.39
N LEU A 53 1.93 -5.85 -4.41
CA LEU A 53 1.60 -7.24 -4.68
C LEU A 53 1.50 -7.52 -6.19
N PRO A 54 1.62 -8.79 -6.60
CA PRO A 54 1.34 -9.21 -7.98
C PRO A 54 -0.07 -8.84 -8.42
N GLU A 55 -0.25 -8.61 -9.73
CA GLU A 55 -1.57 -8.36 -10.30
C GLU A 55 -2.51 -9.54 -10.02
N GLY A 56 -3.67 -9.23 -9.45
CA GLY A 56 -4.72 -10.15 -9.05
C GLY A 56 -4.77 -10.40 -7.54
N GLU A 57 -3.73 -10.02 -6.79
CA GLU A 57 -3.66 -10.24 -5.35
C GLU A 57 -4.14 -9.03 -4.53
N VAL A 58 -4.92 -9.29 -3.49
CA VAL A 58 -5.49 -8.27 -2.61
C VAL A 58 -4.65 -8.13 -1.35
N ALA A 59 -4.25 -6.90 -1.02
CA ALA A 59 -3.37 -6.61 0.12
C ALA A 59 -3.99 -6.91 1.49
N ASN A 60 -5.32 -7.07 1.58
CA ASN A 60 -6.02 -7.38 2.83
C ASN A 60 -5.51 -8.64 3.53
N ASP A 61 -5.20 -9.71 2.76
CA ASP A 61 -4.76 -10.95 3.37
C ASP A 61 -3.32 -10.84 3.89
N LEU A 62 -2.42 -10.22 3.12
CA LEU A 62 -1.06 -9.94 3.59
C LEU A 62 -1.08 -9.02 4.82
N HIS A 63 -1.93 -7.98 4.83
CA HIS A 63 -2.07 -7.07 5.96
C HIS A 63 -2.51 -7.79 7.24
N ARG A 64 -3.43 -8.77 7.12
CA ARG A 64 -3.86 -9.60 8.25
C ARG A 64 -2.75 -10.53 8.74
N ASP A 65 -1.99 -11.11 7.81
CA ASP A 65 -0.91 -12.05 8.11
C ASP A 65 0.36 -11.34 8.63
N LEU A 66 0.52 -10.04 8.35
CA LEU A 66 1.59 -9.16 8.84
C LEU A 66 1.05 -8.06 9.76
N PRO A 67 0.60 -8.39 10.99
CA PRO A 67 0.12 -7.40 11.93
C PRO A 67 1.22 -6.41 12.31
N LEU A 68 0.86 -5.14 12.49
CA LEU A 68 1.80 -4.05 12.81
C LEU A 68 2.71 -4.37 14.00
N GLY A 69 2.18 -5.02 15.05
CA GLY A 69 2.98 -5.39 16.23
C GLY A 69 4.11 -6.39 15.96
N GLY A 70 4.08 -7.06 14.80
CA GLY A 70 5.13 -7.95 14.32
C GLY A 70 6.16 -7.28 13.40
N LEU A 71 6.04 -5.98 13.15
CA LEU A 71 6.95 -5.18 12.31
C LEU A 71 7.76 -4.25 13.19
N VAL A 72 9.09 -4.31 13.08
CA VAL A 72 10.03 -3.53 13.88
C VAL A 72 10.16 -2.11 13.35
N PHE A 73 10.20 -1.94 12.02
CA PHE A 73 10.47 -0.64 11.40
C PHE A 73 9.21 0.14 11.02
N ALA A 74 8.06 -0.53 10.94
CA ALA A 74 6.78 0.10 10.62
C ALA A 74 6.19 0.80 11.86
N ARG A 75 5.79 2.05 11.68
CA ARG A 75 5.01 2.84 12.65
C ARG A 75 3.51 2.72 12.42
N GLN A 76 3.12 2.41 11.19
CA GLN A 76 1.75 2.20 10.75
C GLN A 76 1.76 1.33 9.50
N SER A 77 0.72 0.51 9.32
CA SER A 77 0.50 -0.31 8.14
C SER A 77 -0.92 -0.08 7.63
N LEU A 78 -1.08 0.16 6.33
CA LEU A 78 -2.34 0.48 5.69
C LEU A 78 -2.46 -0.30 4.39
N VAL A 79 -3.67 -0.77 4.11
CA VAL A 79 -4.03 -1.25 2.78
C VAL A 79 -4.30 -0.04 1.90
N ALA A 80 -3.65 0.03 0.74
CA ALA A 80 -3.72 1.19 -0.15
C ALA A 80 -4.22 0.84 -1.55
N LEU A 81 -5.01 1.75 -2.11
CA LEU A 81 -5.35 1.80 -3.54
C LEU A 81 -4.17 2.44 -4.31
N PRO A 82 -4.11 2.30 -5.66
CA PRO A 82 -3.04 2.90 -6.43
C PRO A 82 -2.95 4.42 -6.23
N PRO A 83 -1.75 5.02 -6.27
CA PRO A 83 -1.57 6.46 -6.14
C PRO A 83 -2.35 7.25 -7.20
N LEU A 84 -3.03 8.31 -6.76
CA LEU A 84 -3.70 9.26 -7.64
C LEU A 84 -2.81 10.46 -7.93
N THR A 85 -2.84 10.95 -9.17
CA THR A 85 -2.35 12.28 -9.51
C THR A 85 -3.53 13.24 -9.51
N LEU A 86 -3.48 14.26 -8.66
CA LEU A 86 -4.60 15.18 -8.47
C LEU A 86 -4.33 16.52 -9.15
N SER A 87 -5.30 16.99 -9.95
CA SER A 87 -5.24 18.32 -10.56
C SER A 87 -5.49 19.42 -9.52
N ARG A 88 -5.17 20.68 -9.83
CA ARG A 88 -5.49 21.80 -8.92
C ARG A 88 -6.97 22.19 -8.96
N ASP A 89 -7.59 22.06 -10.13
CA ASP A 89 -8.96 22.51 -10.38
C ASP A 89 -9.98 21.51 -9.85
N ASP A 90 -9.62 20.22 -9.80
CA ASP A 90 -10.42 19.16 -9.22
C ASP A 90 -9.54 18.09 -8.55
N ARG A 91 -9.64 18.02 -7.22
CA ARG A 91 -8.97 17.02 -6.39
C ARG A 91 -9.93 15.98 -5.83
N LEU A 92 -11.23 16.28 -5.81
CA LEU A 92 -12.20 15.47 -5.09
C LEU A 92 -12.72 14.33 -5.96
N THR A 93 -13.08 14.62 -7.21
CA THR A 93 -13.65 13.63 -8.13
C THR A 93 -12.75 12.40 -8.29
N PRO A 94 -11.42 12.53 -8.53
CA PRO A 94 -10.57 11.35 -8.68
C PRO A 94 -10.50 10.46 -7.42
N ILE A 95 -10.59 11.06 -6.23
CA ILE A 95 -10.59 10.34 -4.95
C ILE A 95 -11.91 9.57 -4.78
N VAL A 96 -13.03 10.26 -4.98
CA VAL A 96 -14.36 9.67 -4.84
C VAL A 96 -14.57 8.55 -5.86
N ASP A 97 -14.20 8.77 -7.12
CA ASP A 97 -14.31 7.78 -8.18
C ASP A 97 -13.50 6.51 -7.85
N GLN A 98 -12.28 6.66 -7.34
CA GLN A 98 -11.44 5.52 -6.98
C GLN A 98 -12.02 4.73 -5.80
N VAL A 99 -12.52 5.43 -4.77
CA VAL A 99 -13.17 4.79 -3.62
C VAL A 99 -14.44 4.07 -4.06
N ALA A 100 -15.29 4.70 -4.88
CA ALA A 100 -16.50 4.09 -5.42
C ALA A 100 -16.21 2.83 -6.25
N ALA A 101 -15.16 2.88 -7.07
CA ALA A 101 -14.73 1.76 -7.89
C ALA A 101 -14.02 0.64 -7.10
N SER A 102 -13.56 0.91 -5.88
CA SER A 102 -12.82 -0.06 -5.06
C SER A 102 -13.67 -1.17 -4.46
N GLY A 103 -14.99 -1.00 -4.44
CA GLY A 103 -15.92 -1.90 -3.76
C GLY A 103 -15.81 -1.85 -2.23
N TRP A 104 -15.05 -0.91 -1.66
CA TRP A 104 -15.06 -0.65 -0.23
C TRP A 104 -16.42 -0.11 0.22
N SER A 105 -16.78 -0.40 1.48
CA SER A 105 -17.96 0.21 2.09
C SER A 105 -17.61 1.64 2.52
N PHE A 106 -18.39 2.61 2.07
CA PHE A 106 -18.27 4.02 2.46
C PHE A 106 -19.66 4.67 2.48
N GLU A 107 -19.77 5.76 3.23
CA GLU A 107 -20.98 6.60 3.24
C GLU A 107 -20.97 7.51 2.01
N SER A 108 -22.08 7.55 1.27
CA SER A 108 -22.21 8.46 0.12
C SER A 108 -22.31 9.91 0.60
N LEU A 109 -21.56 10.80 -0.06
CA LEU A 109 -21.62 12.26 0.17
C LEU A 109 -22.94 12.86 -0.30
#